data_AF-A0A7M3Y3G2-F1
#
_entry.id   AF-A0A7M3Y3G2-F1
#
_cell.length_a   1.000
_cell.length_b   1.000
_cell.length_c   1.000
_cell.angle_alpha   90.00
_cell.angle_beta   90.00
_cell.angle_gamma   90.00
#
_symmetry.space_group_name_H-M   'P 1'
#
loop_
_entity.id
_entity.type
_entity.pdbx_description
1 polymer ?
#
loop_
_entity_poly.entity_id
_entity_poly.type
_entity_poly.pdbx_seq_one_letter_code
_entity_poly.pdbx_strand_id
1 'polypeptide(L)'
;MAKSAEMLWIDALEQEEAGEFEDAKSLAHEVTKIDPDHSDAWFMISRLSLPPVRRGKTEEPSLPQAAISLSALQNVVRIDPERRDAWILGGALLVDHLGMMEESLEWWERRRKVAPREVTPLIEQIGVLIRIGNYDDAGKLLDILFSPEMDTPDNRQLFRMDAVRKMVANAANMEKDDVFRPQNSKHKRWEIIDRMKTRKPLSETFFLLTFVAPIVFLLGTFSMTLLGNTKWGFLIVFLIILLLFWGISRLSSGLLQKLNRHAMDLDRALDVETSTGRVCIPDEIRGSKLYNSILGKRTIAFQERIEKIVEVDEKLNQKWTPNLPNWEQQDSGWWNEDEDESVEFDTIED
;
A
#
# COMPACT_ATOMS: atom_id res chain seq x y z
N MET A 1 33.45 33.01 8.84
CA MET A 1 32.15 33.30 9.46
C MET A 1 31.30 32.07 9.22
N ALA A 2 30.87 31.37 10.28
CA ALA A 2 29.95 30.25 10.11
C ALA A 2 28.69 30.78 9.42
N LYS A 3 28.31 30.20 8.27
CA LYS A 3 27.05 30.56 7.63
C LYS A 3 25.92 30.18 8.60
N SER A 4 25.05 31.14 8.89
CA SER A 4 23.80 30.90 9.64
C SER A 4 22.95 29.87 8.89
N ALA A 5 22.21 29.02 9.62
CA ALA A 5 21.27 28.06 9.05
C ALA A 5 20.30 28.73 8.06
N GLU A 6 19.83 29.94 8.38
CA GLU A 6 18.94 30.72 7.49
C GLU A 6 19.57 31.06 6.14
N MET A 7 20.87 31.40 6.11
CA MET A 7 21.56 31.69 4.84
C MET A 7 21.74 30.43 4.00
N LEU A 8 22.09 29.32 4.64
CA LEU A 8 22.19 28.02 3.95
C LEU A 8 20.84 27.55 3.43
N TRP A 9 19.76 27.85 4.15
CA TRP A 9 18.40 27.54 3.71
C TRP A 9 17.99 28.34 2.48
N ILE A 10 18.31 29.64 2.44
CA ILE A 10 18.09 30.46 1.24
C ILE A 10 18.92 29.91 0.07
N ASP A 11 20.20 29.60 0.29
CA ASP A 11 21.05 28.99 -0.74
C ASP A 11 20.44 27.67 -1.24
N ALA A 12 19.87 26.82 -0.36
CA ALA A 12 19.23 25.56 -0.73
C ALA A 12 17.99 25.76 -1.63
N LEU A 13 17.16 26.75 -1.30
CA LEU A 13 15.98 27.11 -2.10
C LEU A 13 16.39 27.63 -3.49
N GLU A 14 17.42 28.47 -3.57
CA GLU A 14 17.94 28.97 -4.85
C GLU A 14 18.44 27.82 -5.74
N GLN A 15 19.12 26.83 -5.17
CA GLN A 15 19.57 25.65 -5.92
C GLN A 15 18.41 24.75 -6.37
N GLU A 16 17.37 24.58 -5.55
CA GLU A 16 16.16 23.85 -5.95
C GLU A 16 15.47 24.55 -7.14
N GLU A 17 15.36 25.88 -7.11
CA GLU A 17 14.81 26.68 -8.21
C GLU A 17 15.66 26.62 -9.48
N ALA A 18 16.99 26.56 -9.33
CA ALA A 18 17.92 26.37 -10.44
C ALA A 18 17.87 24.95 -11.06
N GLY A 19 17.28 23.99 -10.34
CA GLY A 19 17.20 22.58 -10.75
C GLY A 19 18.42 21.74 -10.35
N GLU A 20 19.33 22.28 -9.54
CA GLU A 20 20.51 21.60 -9.03
C GLU A 20 20.16 20.82 -7.74
N PHE A 21 19.37 19.75 -7.89
CA PHE A 21 18.75 19.04 -6.77
C PHE A 21 19.72 18.38 -5.79
N GLU A 22 20.89 17.89 -6.27
CA GLU A 22 21.89 17.28 -5.38
C GLU A 22 22.54 18.33 -4.48
N ASP A 23 22.84 19.52 -5.02
CA ASP A 23 23.40 20.63 -4.26
C ASP A 23 22.37 21.17 -3.25
N ALA A 24 21.12 21.34 -3.67
CA ALA A 24 20.02 21.73 -2.80
C ALA A 24 19.85 20.74 -1.62
N LYS A 25 19.87 19.44 -1.90
CA LYS A 25 19.80 18.39 -0.88
C LYS A 25 21.00 18.42 0.06
N SER A 26 22.21 18.64 -0.46
CA SER A 26 23.43 18.76 0.35
C SER A 26 23.34 19.95 1.31
N LEU A 27 22.89 21.11 0.81
CA LEU A 27 22.67 22.30 1.62
C LEU A 27 21.58 22.08 2.68
N ALA A 28 20.48 21.41 2.34
CA ALA A 28 19.45 21.04 3.31
C ALA A 28 20.01 20.12 4.41
N HIS A 29 20.88 19.17 4.09
CA HIS A 29 21.59 18.38 5.11
C HIS A 29 22.46 19.24 6.02
N GLU A 30 23.19 20.23 5.48
CA GLU A 30 23.96 21.17 6.30
C GLU A 30 23.05 22.00 7.22
N VAL A 31 21.89 22.45 6.72
CA VAL A 31 20.88 23.14 7.54
C VAL A 31 20.45 22.25 8.71
N THR A 32 20.09 20.99 8.47
CA THR A 32 19.66 20.07 9.56
C THR A 32 20.74 19.75 10.59
N LYS A 33 22.03 19.91 10.24
CA LYS A 33 23.14 19.75 11.19
C LYS A 33 23.30 20.95 12.12
N ILE A 34 22.95 22.15 11.63
CA ILE A 34 23.05 23.40 12.41
C ILE A 34 21.75 23.63 13.19
N ASP A 35 20.61 23.35 12.56
CA ASP A 35 19.27 23.45 13.12
C ASP A 35 18.50 22.13 12.90
N PRO A 36 18.60 21.18 13.85
CA PRO A 36 17.90 19.90 13.77
C PRO A 36 16.38 20.00 13.77
N ASP A 37 15.82 21.13 14.22
CA ASP A 37 14.37 21.37 14.29
C ASP A 37 13.84 22.14 13.07
N HIS A 38 14.62 22.21 11.98
CA HIS A 38 14.18 22.82 10.72
C HIS A 38 13.31 21.85 9.88
N SER A 39 12.00 21.82 10.13
CA SER A 39 11.03 20.94 9.44
C SER A 39 11.12 20.97 7.90
N ASP A 40 11.21 22.17 7.30
CA ASP A 40 11.26 22.30 5.85
C ASP A 40 12.52 21.72 5.20
N ALA A 41 13.67 21.77 5.89
CA ALA A 41 14.92 21.20 5.40
C ALA A 41 14.85 19.67 5.38
N TRP A 42 14.30 19.07 6.45
CA TRP A 42 14.01 17.64 6.48
C TRP A 42 13.04 17.23 5.38
N PHE A 43 11.99 18.02 5.13
CA PHE A 43 11.04 17.71 4.07
C PHE A 43 11.67 17.83 2.67
N MET A 44 12.56 18.80 2.46
CA MET A 44 13.33 18.94 1.22
C MET A 44 14.23 17.71 1.00
N ILE A 45 14.98 17.27 2.03
CA ILE A 45 15.79 16.05 1.97
C ILE A 45 14.95 14.85 1.54
N SER A 46 13.76 14.71 2.13
CA SER A 46 12.84 13.62 1.79
C SER A 46 12.43 13.66 0.32
N ARG A 47 11.92 14.80 -0.16
CA ARG A 47 11.47 14.98 -1.55
C ARG A 47 12.58 14.77 -2.56
N LEU A 48 13.74 15.37 -2.33
CA LEU A 48 14.88 15.33 -3.26
C LEU A 48 15.60 13.98 -3.24
N SER A 49 15.39 13.14 -2.21
CA SER A 49 15.89 11.77 -2.21
C SER A 49 15.05 10.82 -3.05
N LEU A 50 13.82 11.20 -3.39
CA LEU A 50 12.94 10.41 -4.24
C LEU A 50 13.10 10.80 -5.72
N PRO A 51 12.96 9.85 -6.66
CA PRO A 51 13.03 10.15 -8.07
C PRO A 51 11.91 11.11 -8.49
N PRO A 52 12.18 12.03 -9.43
CA PRO A 52 11.21 13.03 -9.84
C PRO A 52 10.02 12.40 -10.56
N VAL A 53 8.81 12.88 -10.26
CA VAL A 53 7.59 12.44 -10.94
C VAL A 53 7.53 13.06 -12.33
N ARG A 54 8.04 12.34 -13.35
CA ARG A 54 7.96 12.77 -14.76
C ARG A 54 6.71 12.19 -15.41
N ARG A 55 5.96 13.03 -16.14
CA ARG A 55 4.76 12.59 -16.90
C ARG A 55 5.13 11.47 -17.88
N GLY A 56 4.57 10.29 -17.68
CA GLY A 56 4.66 9.16 -18.61
C GLY A 56 5.67 8.07 -18.24
N LYS A 57 6.63 8.35 -17.34
CA LYS A 57 7.53 7.34 -16.76
C LYS A 57 7.94 7.79 -15.36
N THR A 58 7.28 7.24 -14.35
CA THR A 58 7.71 7.40 -12.96
C THR A 58 8.87 6.43 -12.76
N GLU A 59 10.07 6.95 -12.52
CA GLU A 59 11.15 6.14 -11.97
C GLU A 59 10.77 5.80 -10.53
N GLU A 60 10.86 4.53 -10.16
CA GLU A 60 10.52 4.08 -8.82
C GLU A 60 11.75 4.22 -7.89
N PRO A 61 11.56 4.60 -6.62
CA PRO A 61 12.68 4.74 -5.70
C PRO A 61 13.31 3.37 -5.41
N SER A 62 14.62 3.37 -5.22
CA SER A 62 15.34 2.25 -4.61
C SER A 62 15.08 2.16 -3.11
N LEU A 63 15.42 1.03 -2.49
CA LEU A 63 15.27 0.84 -1.05
C LEU A 63 16.05 1.88 -0.23
N PRO A 64 17.31 2.22 -0.52
CA PRO A 64 18.02 3.29 0.20
C PRO A 64 17.33 4.66 0.07
N GLN A 65 16.82 5.00 -1.11
CA GLN A 65 16.12 6.27 -1.33
C GLN A 65 14.82 6.34 -0.52
N ALA A 66 14.02 5.27 -0.54
CA ALA A 66 12.81 5.18 0.25
C ALA A 66 13.10 5.24 1.76
N ALA A 67 14.17 4.59 2.22
CA ALA A 67 14.58 4.61 3.63
C ALA A 67 15.05 6.00 4.10
N ILE A 68 15.90 6.68 3.32
CA ILE A 68 16.34 8.06 3.60
C ILE A 68 15.13 9.00 3.65
N SER A 69 14.23 8.89 2.67
CA SER A 69 13.02 9.71 2.61
C SER A 69 12.11 9.47 3.82
N LEU A 70 11.90 8.22 4.23
CA LEU A 70 11.12 7.89 5.42
C LEU A 70 11.76 8.44 6.71
N SER A 71 13.09 8.30 6.87
CA SER A 71 13.81 8.82 8.04
C SER A 71 13.72 10.35 8.14
N ALA A 72 13.84 11.04 7.01
CA ALA A 72 13.65 12.48 6.98
C ALA A 72 12.20 12.86 7.34
N LEU A 73 11.20 12.12 6.86
CA LEU A 73 9.79 12.36 7.20
C LEU A 73 9.47 12.13 8.67
N GLN A 74 10.11 11.15 9.32
CA GLN A 74 9.99 10.94 10.77
C GLN A 74 10.42 12.19 11.55
N ASN A 75 11.48 12.86 11.12
CA ASN A 75 11.91 14.14 11.69
C ASN A 75 10.90 15.26 11.40
N VAL A 76 10.39 15.34 10.16
CA VAL A 76 9.37 16.34 9.80
C VAL A 76 8.16 16.24 10.71
N VAL A 77 7.59 15.04 10.89
CA VAL A 77 6.38 14.87 11.70
C VAL A 77 6.64 14.98 13.20
N ARG A 78 7.89 14.78 13.66
CA ARG A 78 8.31 15.09 15.03
C ARG A 78 8.28 16.59 15.31
N ILE A 79 8.81 17.37 14.39
CA ILE A 79 8.99 18.82 14.53
C ILE A 79 7.67 19.56 14.25
N ASP A 80 7.01 19.20 13.16
CA ASP A 80 5.73 19.77 12.73
C ASP A 80 4.70 18.64 12.51
N PRO A 81 4.03 18.20 13.59
CA PRO A 81 3.04 17.12 13.51
C PRO A 81 1.80 17.49 12.68
N GLU A 82 1.50 18.77 12.50
CA GLU A 82 0.33 19.23 11.75
C GLU A 82 0.51 19.09 10.23
N ARG A 83 1.76 19.01 9.77
CA ARG A 83 2.16 18.91 8.37
C ARG A 83 1.63 17.65 7.66
N ARG A 84 0.45 17.78 7.04
CA ARG A 84 -0.28 16.65 6.40
C ARG A 84 0.47 15.99 5.24
N ASP A 85 1.17 16.75 4.41
CA ASP A 85 1.91 16.21 3.25
C ASP A 85 2.99 15.21 3.66
N ALA A 86 3.66 15.44 4.80
CA ALA A 86 4.64 14.52 5.36
C ALA A 86 4.03 13.18 5.79
N TRP A 87 2.89 13.21 6.47
CA TRP A 87 2.16 12.00 6.87
C TRP A 87 1.70 11.18 5.66
N ILE A 88 1.17 11.84 4.62
CA ILE A 88 0.72 11.18 3.40
C ILE A 88 1.89 10.52 2.66
N LEU A 89 3.00 11.24 2.49
CA LEU A 89 4.17 10.70 1.81
C LEU A 89 4.79 9.53 2.60
N GLY A 90 4.91 9.67 3.92
CA GLY A 90 5.47 8.62 4.78
C GLY A 90 4.62 7.36 4.79
N GLY A 91 3.29 7.51 4.86
CA GLY A 91 2.37 6.39 4.80
C GLY A 91 2.42 5.67 3.45
N ALA A 92 2.50 6.39 2.34
CA ALA A 92 2.67 5.80 1.01
C ALA A 92 4.00 5.03 0.90
N LEU A 93 5.10 5.58 1.43
CA LEU A 93 6.40 4.89 1.44
C LEU A 93 6.35 3.59 2.26
N LEU A 94 5.78 3.63 3.46
CA LEU A 94 5.66 2.45 4.32
C LEU A 94 4.86 1.33 3.63
N VAL A 95 3.72 1.67 3.02
CA VAL A 95 2.76 0.68 2.49
C VAL A 95 3.09 0.20 1.08
N ASP A 96 3.48 1.11 0.17
CA ASP A 96 3.64 0.82 -1.25
C ASP A 96 5.10 0.57 -1.66
N HIS A 97 6.05 1.17 -0.94
CA HIS A 97 7.48 1.05 -1.26
C HIS A 97 8.24 0.09 -0.35
N LEU A 98 7.95 0.10 0.95
CA LEU A 98 8.70 -0.69 1.92
C LEU A 98 7.94 -1.95 2.38
N GLY A 99 6.62 -2.00 2.24
CA GLY A 99 5.81 -3.12 2.72
C GLY A 99 5.78 -3.26 4.25
N MET A 100 6.10 -2.19 4.97
CA MET A 100 6.16 -2.10 6.43
C MET A 100 4.75 -1.82 6.97
N MET A 101 3.93 -2.87 7.05
CA MET A 101 2.49 -2.77 7.37
C MET A 101 2.26 -2.40 8.84
N GLU A 102 2.96 -3.05 9.77
CA GLU A 102 2.85 -2.77 11.21
C GLU A 102 3.25 -1.33 11.52
N GLU A 103 4.38 -0.89 10.97
CA GLU A 103 4.89 0.47 11.13
C GLU A 103 3.98 1.49 10.44
N SER A 104 3.32 1.12 9.33
CA SER A 104 2.28 1.97 8.74
C SER A 104 1.07 2.13 9.65
N LEU A 105 0.61 1.09 10.33
CA LEU A 105 -0.52 1.19 11.26
C LEU A 105 -0.19 2.16 12.39
N GLU A 106 1.01 2.05 12.95
CA GLU A 106 1.52 2.94 13.99
C GLU A 106 1.72 4.38 13.47
N TRP A 107 2.28 4.55 12.26
CA TRP A 107 2.43 5.86 11.62
C TRP A 107 1.09 6.61 11.53
N TRP A 108 0.05 5.92 11.06
CA TRP A 108 -1.28 6.51 10.98
C TRP A 108 -1.94 6.70 12.35
N GLU A 109 -1.62 5.85 13.34
CA GLU A 109 -2.12 6.04 14.69
C GLU A 109 -1.57 7.31 15.32
N ARG A 110 -0.28 7.59 15.11
CA ARG A 110 0.33 8.85 15.53
C ARG A 110 -0.36 10.06 14.90
N ARG A 111 -0.71 9.99 13.61
CA ARG A 111 -1.51 11.06 12.96
C ARG A 111 -2.89 11.21 13.61
N ARG A 112 -3.55 10.12 14.01
CA ARG A 112 -4.84 10.18 14.72
C ARG A 112 -4.73 10.86 16.08
N LYS A 113 -3.58 10.82 16.75
CA LYS A 113 -3.36 11.56 18.00
C LYS A 113 -3.29 13.08 17.77
N VAL A 114 -2.72 13.50 16.65
CA VAL A 114 -2.62 14.93 16.26
C VAL A 114 -3.96 15.44 15.73
N ALA A 115 -4.59 14.69 14.83
CA ALA A 115 -5.86 15.05 14.20
C ALA A 115 -6.92 13.94 14.39
N PRO A 116 -7.56 13.83 15.57
CA PRO A 116 -8.46 12.71 15.91
C PRO A 116 -9.71 12.59 15.05
N ARG A 117 -10.15 13.69 14.42
CA ARG A 117 -11.36 13.75 13.60
C ARG A 117 -11.08 13.48 12.12
N GLU A 118 -9.80 13.39 11.73
CA GLU A 118 -9.42 13.17 10.34
C GLU A 118 -9.69 11.72 9.93
N VAL A 119 -10.37 11.55 8.79
CA VAL A 119 -10.75 10.22 8.28
C VAL A 119 -9.66 9.52 7.46
N THR A 120 -8.72 10.28 6.89
CA THR A 120 -7.67 9.73 6.04
C THR A 120 -6.85 8.64 6.76
N PRO A 121 -6.33 8.85 7.99
CA PRO A 121 -5.60 7.82 8.71
C PRO A 121 -6.40 6.52 8.92
N LEU A 122 -7.69 6.63 9.26
CA LEU A 122 -8.56 5.45 9.43
C LEU A 122 -8.72 4.68 8.12
N ILE A 123 -8.93 5.38 7.00
CA ILE A 123 -9.07 4.77 5.68
C ILE A 123 -7.80 3.99 5.31
N GLU A 124 -6.63 4.57 5.57
CA GLU A 124 -5.35 3.92 5.27
C GLU A 124 -5.10 2.73 6.22
N GLN A 125 -5.35 2.86 7.52
CA GLN A 125 -5.26 1.75 8.47
C GLN A 125 -6.19 0.58 8.11
N ILE A 126 -7.45 0.86 7.74
CA ILE A 126 -8.39 -0.16 7.26
C ILE A 126 -7.84 -0.86 6.01
N GLY A 127 -7.25 -0.11 5.07
CA GLY A 127 -6.61 -0.65 3.88
C GLY A 127 -5.47 -1.63 4.22
N VAL A 128 -4.59 -1.25 5.15
CA VAL A 128 -3.48 -2.08 5.62
C VAL A 128 -3.99 -3.34 6.33
N LEU A 129 -4.98 -3.22 7.23
CA LEU A 129 -5.59 -4.35 7.93
C LEU A 129 -6.20 -5.38 6.96
N ILE A 130 -6.84 -4.93 5.89
CA ILE A 130 -7.41 -5.82 4.86
C ILE A 130 -6.30 -6.55 4.09
N ARG A 131 -5.18 -5.86 3.77
CA ARG A 131 -4.03 -6.47 3.09
C ARG A 131 -3.46 -7.62 3.91
N ILE A 132 -3.18 -7.41 5.19
CA ILE A 132 -2.68 -8.46 6.10
C ILE A 132 -3.74 -9.51 6.48
N GLY A 133 -5.00 -9.31 6.09
CA GLY A 133 -6.11 -10.24 6.33
C GLY A 133 -6.67 -10.18 7.75
N ASN A 134 -6.53 -9.04 8.42
CA ASN A 134 -7.11 -8.79 9.73
C ASN A 134 -8.44 -8.03 9.60
N TYR A 135 -9.51 -8.77 9.32
CA TYR A 135 -10.83 -8.19 9.05
C TYR A 135 -11.57 -7.73 10.31
N ASP A 136 -11.27 -8.33 11.47
CA ASP A 136 -11.96 -8.00 12.73
C ASP A 136 -11.64 -6.57 13.16
N ASP A 137 -10.35 -6.20 13.20
CA ASP A 137 -9.92 -4.84 13.54
C ASP A 137 -10.28 -3.83 12.43
N ALA A 138 -10.30 -4.25 11.17
CA ALA A 138 -10.81 -3.40 10.08
C ALA A 138 -12.30 -3.06 10.29
N GLY A 139 -13.09 -3.98 10.82
CA GLY A 139 -14.48 -3.75 11.22
C GLY A 139 -14.61 -2.69 12.31
N LYS A 140 -13.79 -2.78 13.37
CA LYS A 140 -13.77 -1.79 14.45
C LYS A 140 -13.44 -0.39 13.94
N LEU A 141 -12.42 -0.27 13.09
CA LEU A 141 -12.04 1.03 12.50
C LEU A 141 -13.09 1.57 11.54
N LEU A 142 -13.82 0.70 10.82
CA LEU A 142 -14.96 1.12 10.02
C LEU A 142 -16.07 1.70 10.91
N ASP A 143 -16.37 1.10 12.05
CA ASP A 143 -17.39 1.61 12.96
C ASP A 143 -17.01 3.01 13.50
N ILE A 144 -15.72 3.22 13.83
CA ILE A 144 -15.18 4.53 14.21
C ILE A 144 -15.28 5.52 13.04
N LEU A 145 -14.88 5.13 11.83
CA LEU A 145 -14.88 6.00 10.65
C LEU A 145 -16.26 6.59 10.33
N PHE A 146 -17.33 5.83 10.59
CA PHE A 146 -18.72 6.26 10.35
C PHE A 146 -19.40 6.84 11.59
N SER A 147 -18.66 7.08 12.68
CA SER A 147 -19.19 7.70 13.87
C SER A 147 -19.47 9.20 13.64
N PRO A 148 -20.44 9.81 14.36
CA PRO A 148 -20.79 11.23 14.20
C PRO A 148 -19.66 12.20 14.56
N GLU A 149 -18.65 11.74 15.30
CA GLU A 149 -17.52 12.54 15.75
C GLU A 149 -16.47 12.77 14.66
N MET A 150 -16.47 11.95 13.62
CA MET A 150 -15.49 12.02 12.53
C MET A 150 -15.88 13.07 11.48
N ASP A 151 -14.88 13.60 10.78
CA ASP A 151 -15.10 14.49 9.64
C ASP A 151 -15.79 13.72 8.49
N THR A 152 -16.58 14.41 7.68
CA THR A 152 -17.27 13.75 6.57
C THR A 152 -16.25 13.31 5.51
N PRO A 153 -16.15 12.01 5.18
CA PRO A 153 -15.27 11.57 4.11
C PRO A 153 -15.73 12.13 2.75
N ASP A 154 -14.78 12.34 1.85
CA ASP A 154 -15.10 12.75 0.48
C ASP A 154 -15.95 11.67 -0.23
N ASN A 155 -16.74 12.05 -1.22
CA ASN A 155 -17.62 11.14 -1.97
C ASN A 155 -16.87 9.93 -2.53
N ARG A 156 -15.63 10.13 -3.00
CA ARG A 156 -14.78 9.04 -3.48
C ARG A 156 -14.37 8.10 -2.35
N GLN A 157 -14.04 8.64 -1.18
CA GLN A 157 -13.69 7.87 0.01
C GLN A 157 -14.90 7.08 0.50
N LEU A 158 -16.07 7.70 0.61
CA LEU A 158 -17.32 7.04 0.99
C LEU A 158 -17.65 5.84 0.10
N PHE A 159 -17.56 5.99 -1.22
CA PHE A 159 -17.82 4.89 -2.15
C PHE A 159 -16.84 3.72 -1.96
N ARG A 160 -15.54 4.02 -1.78
CA ARG A 160 -14.52 3.00 -1.49
C ARG A 160 -14.85 2.28 -0.18
N MET A 161 -15.30 3.00 0.84
CA MET A 161 -15.60 2.45 2.16
C MET A 161 -16.86 1.60 2.21
N ASP A 162 -17.88 1.87 1.38
CA ASP A 162 -19.05 0.98 1.26
C ASP A 162 -18.66 -0.41 0.70
N ALA A 163 -17.80 -0.43 -0.32
CA ALA A 163 -17.26 -1.68 -0.86
C ALA A 163 -16.42 -2.44 0.18
N VAL A 164 -15.62 -1.71 0.95
CA VAL A 164 -14.80 -2.26 2.03
C VAL A 164 -15.67 -2.81 3.17
N ARG A 165 -16.72 -2.09 3.59
CA ARG A 165 -17.68 -2.56 4.60
C ARG A 165 -18.33 -3.88 4.19
N LYS A 166 -18.75 -4.00 2.93
CA LYS A 166 -19.30 -5.26 2.38
C LYS A 166 -18.26 -6.37 2.42
N MET A 167 -17.01 -6.08 2.08
CA MET A 167 -15.92 -7.05 2.15
C MET A 167 -15.66 -7.55 3.57
N VAL A 168 -15.58 -6.64 4.54
CA VAL A 168 -15.38 -6.97 5.97
C VAL A 168 -16.55 -7.77 6.52
N ALA A 169 -17.79 -7.36 6.22
CA ALA A 169 -18.99 -8.10 6.63
C ALA A 169 -19.03 -9.52 6.02
N ASN A 170 -18.61 -9.68 4.76
CA ASN A 170 -18.49 -11.00 4.15
C ASN A 170 -17.40 -11.83 4.84
N ALA A 171 -16.25 -11.24 5.14
CA ALA A 171 -15.14 -11.91 5.80
C ALA A 171 -15.47 -12.35 7.23
N ALA A 172 -16.25 -11.56 7.98
CA ALA A 172 -16.73 -11.92 9.31
C ALA A 172 -17.66 -13.17 9.30
N ASN A 173 -18.34 -13.42 8.18
CA ASN A 173 -19.20 -14.58 7.97
C ASN A 173 -18.45 -15.79 7.36
N MET A 174 -17.17 -15.65 7.02
CA MET A 174 -16.35 -16.76 6.53
C MET A 174 -15.93 -17.66 7.70
N GLU A 175 -15.78 -18.96 7.44
CA GLU A 175 -15.22 -19.87 8.44
C GLU A 175 -13.78 -19.43 8.79
N LYS A 176 -13.35 -19.60 10.05
CA LYS A 176 -12.00 -19.19 10.49
C LYS A 176 -10.87 -19.81 9.67
N ASP A 177 -11.11 -20.99 9.09
CA ASP A 177 -10.16 -21.73 8.24
C ASP A 177 -10.08 -21.20 6.79
N ASP A 178 -10.98 -20.30 6.38
CA ASP A 178 -10.97 -19.70 5.05
C ASP A 178 -10.05 -18.48 4.95
N VAL A 179 -9.81 -17.78 6.05
CA VAL A 179 -8.93 -16.61 6.07
C VAL A 179 -7.48 -17.07 6.00
N PHE A 180 -6.81 -16.73 4.89
CA PHE A 180 -5.43 -17.15 4.69
C PHE A 180 -4.49 -16.52 5.74
N ARG A 181 -3.84 -17.39 6.52
CA ARG A 181 -2.80 -17.04 7.50
C ARG A 181 -1.42 -17.51 7.00
N PRO A 182 -0.60 -16.64 6.38
CA PRO A 182 0.69 -17.03 5.82
C PRO A 182 1.64 -17.68 6.83
N GLN A 183 1.60 -17.24 8.09
CA GLN A 183 2.44 -17.77 9.17
C GLN A 183 2.17 -19.26 9.48
N ASN A 184 1.00 -19.78 9.11
CA ASN A 184 0.69 -21.18 9.26
C ASN A 184 1.15 -21.96 8.02
N SER A 185 2.31 -22.60 8.09
CA SER A 185 2.85 -23.41 6.98
C SER A 185 1.95 -24.58 6.56
N LYS A 186 1.04 -25.04 7.43
CA LYS A 186 0.09 -26.12 7.14
C LYS A 186 -1.26 -25.62 6.62
N HIS A 187 -1.39 -24.31 6.35
CA HIS A 187 -2.63 -23.75 5.84
C HIS A 187 -2.99 -24.35 4.47
N LYS A 188 -4.23 -24.84 4.28
CA LYS A 188 -4.72 -25.50 3.05
C LYS A 188 -4.50 -24.67 1.77
N ARG A 189 -4.42 -23.34 1.93
CA ARG A 189 -4.21 -22.39 0.82
C ARG A 189 -2.80 -22.48 0.23
N TRP A 190 -1.79 -22.88 1.01
CA TRP A 190 -0.44 -23.10 0.48
C TRP A 190 -0.41 -24.18 -0.61
N GLU A 191 -1.17 -25.28 -0.43
CA GLU A 191 -1.31 -26.32 -1.45
C GLU A 191 -2.00 -25.80 -2.73
N ILE A 192 -2.93 -24.85 -2.60
CA ILE A 192 -3.58 -24.23 -3.76
C ILE A 192 -2.58 -23.33 -4.50
N ILE A 193 -1.80 -22.53 -3.77
CA ILE A 193 -0.76 -21.67 -4.34
C ILE A 193 0.29 -22.52 -5.06
N ASP A 194 0.78 -23.59 -4.41
CA ASP A 194 1.78 -24.48 -4.97
C ASP A 194 1.33 -25.12 -6.30
N ARG A 195 0.09 -25.62 -6.37
CA ARG A 195 -0.47 -26.15 -7.63
C ARG A 195 -0.62 -25.10 -8.73
N MET A 196 -0.84 -23.84 -8.35
CA MET A 196 -1.09 -22.73 -9.28
C MET A 196 0.16 -21.92 -9.63
N LYS A 197 1.31 -22.18 -9.00
CA LYS A 197 2.54 -21.39 -9.12
C LYS A 197 3.11 -21.25 -10.54
N THR A 198 2.73 -22.16 -11.43
CA THR A 198 3.17 -22.17 -12.83
C THR A 198 2.34 -21.25 -13.75
N ARG A 199 1.29 -20.61 -13.23
CA ARG A 199 0.36 -19.77 -14.01
C ARG A 199 0.40 -18.33 -13.52
N LYS A 200 0.24 -17.38 -14.45
CA LYS A 200 0.06 -15.96 -14.12
C LYS A 200 -1.39 -15.71 -13.67
N PRO A 201 -1.63 -14.72 -12.79
CA PRO A 201 -2.99 -14.28 -12.50
C PRO A 201 -3.67 -13.78 -13.79
N LEU A 202 -4.96 -14.04 -13.92
CA LEU A 202 -5.73 -13.60 -15.07
C LEU A 202 -5.87 -12.08 -15.05
N SER A 203 -5.54 -11.39 -16.14
CA SER A 203 -5.82 -9.96 -16.26
C SER A 203 -7.30 -9.73 -16.53
N GLU A 204 -7.81 -8.58 -16.08
CA GLU A 204 -9.21 -8.19 -16.33
C GLU A 204 -9.49 -8.09 -17.83
N THR A 205 -8.58 -7.51 -18.60
CA THR A 205 -8.71 -7.38 -20.06
C THR A 205 -8.74 -8.73 -20.77
N PHE A 206 -7.86 -9.65 -20.39
CA PHE A 206 -7.84 -11.00 -20.94
C PHE A 206 -9.13 -11.75 -20.58
N PHE A 207 -9.56 -11.65 -19.33
CA PHE A 207 -10.78 -12.29 -18.86
C PHE A 207 -12.03 -11.76 -19.59
N LEU A 208 -12.15 -10.44 -19.73
CA LEU A 208 -13.24 -9.80 -20.46
C LEU A 208 -13.26 -10.23 -21.93
N LEU A 209 -12.10 -10.26 -22.59
CA LEU A 209 -12.02 -10.63 -24.01
C LEU A 209 -12.27 -12.12 -24.26
N THR A 210 -11.79 -13.00 -23.38
CA THR A 210 -11.89 -14.46 -23.56
C THR A 210 -13.22 -15.04 -23.08
N PHE A 211 -13.80 -14.51 -21.99
CA PHE A 211 -15.01 -15.09 -21.39
C PHE A 211 -16.24 -14.22 -21.56
N VAL A 212 -16.13 -12.89 -21.40
CA VAL A 212 -17.31 -12.00 -21.45
C VAL A 212 -17.70 -11.64 -22.89
N ALA A 213 -16.72 -11.25 -23.71
CA ALA A 213 -16.98 -10.79 -25.07
C ALA A 213 -17.66 -11.84 -25.97
N PRO A 214 -17.29 -13.14 -25.94
CA PRO A 214 -17.98 -14.14 -26.75
C PRO A 214 -19.43 -14.36 -26.33
N ILE A 215 -19.73 -14.31 -25.02
CA ILE A 215 -21.09 -14.43 -24.51
C ILE A 215 -21.93 -13.24 -24.96
N VAL A 216 -21.41 -12.02 -24.80
CA VAL A 216 -22.09 -10.79 -25.25
C VAL A 216 -22.28 -10.79 -26.76
N PHE A 217 -21.29 -11.26 -27.52
CA PHE A 217 -21.38 -11.38 -28.98
C PHE A 217 -22.48 -12.35 -29.40
N LEU A 218 -22.54 -13.56 -28.82
CA LEU A 218 -23.58 -14.54 -29.13
C LEU A 218 -24.99 -14.01 -28.79
N LEU A 219 -25.15 -13.37 -27.63
CA LEU A 219 -26.42 -12.75 -27.23
C LEU A 219 -26.78 -11.56 -28.14
N GLY A 220 -25.79 -10.79 -28.58
CA GLY A 220 -25.96 -9.70 -29.53
C GLY A 220 -26.40 -10.19 -30.91
N THR A 221 -25.78 -11.26 -31.43
CA THR A 221 -26.18 -11.90 -32.68
C THR A 221 -27.61 -12.45 -32.59
N PHE A 222 -27.96 -13.10 -31.47
CA PHE A 222 -29.33 -13.57 -31.24
C PHE A 222 -30.35 -12.42 -31.13
N SER A 223 -29.96 -11.31 -30.51
CA SER A 223 -30.82 -10.11 -30.46
C SER A 223 -31.01 -9.48 -31.84
N MET A 224 -29.96 -9.49 -32.68
CA MET A 224 -30.03 -9.04 -34.07
C MET A 224 -30.98 -9.88 -34.91
N THR A 225 -31.01 -11.20 -34.74
CA THR A 225 -31.92 -12.05 -35.53
C THR A 225 -33.40 -11.81 -35.17
N LEU A 226 -33.69 -11.45 -33.92
CA LEU A 226 -35.06 -11.19 -33.47
C LEU A 226 -35.55 -9.77 -33.79
N LEU A 227 -34.71 -8.75 -33.58
CA LEU A 227 -35.13 -7.34 -33.59
C LEU A 227 -34.43 -6.49 -34.66
N GLY A 228 -33.39 -7.00 -35.32
CA GLY A 228 -32.48 -6.22 -36.18
C GLY A 228 -33.04 -5.80 -37.54
N ASN A 229 -34.24 -6.23 -37.93
CA ASN A 229 -34.81 -5.97 -39.25
C ASN A 229 -35.26 -4.52 -39.49
N THR A 230 -35.25 -3.66 -38.46
CA THR A 230 -35.64 -2.24 -38.58
C THR A 230 -34.53 -1.32 -38.08
N LYS A 231 -34.48 -0.08 -38.60
CA LYS A 231 -33.51 0.94 -38.14
C LYS A 231 -33.59 1.19 -36.63
N TRP A 232 -34.81 1.21 -36.08
CA TRP A 232 -35.05 1.34 -34.65
C TRP A 232 -34.68 0.08 -33.87
N GLY A 233 -34.94 -1.09 -34.45
CA GLY A 233 -34.52 -2.38 -33.91
C GLY A 233 -33.01 -2.51 -33.76
N PHE A 234 -32.23 -2.05 -34.75
CA PHE A 234 -30.77 -1.98 -34.65
C PHE A 234 -30.31 -1.11 -33.46
N LEU A 235 -30.92 0.07 -33.29
CA LEU A 235 -30.59 0.98 -32.17
C LEU A 235 -30.94 0.35 -30.81
N ILE A 236 -32.08 -0.34 -30.72
CA ILE A 236 -32.51 -1.06 -29.52
C ILE A 236 -31.55 -2.21 -29.21
N VAL A 237 -31.18 -3.01 -30.21
CA VAL A 237 -30.21 -4.11 -30.03
C VAL A 237 -28.85 -3.58 -29.58
N PHE A 238 -28.40 -2.45 -30.13
CA PHE A 238 -27.16 -1.82 -29.69
C PHE A 238 -27.21 -1.41 -28.21
N LEU A 239 -28.31 -0.81 -27.75
CA LEU A 239 -28.51 -0.50 -26.32
C LEU A 239 -28.58 -1.75 -25.44
N ILE A 240 -29.22 -2.82 -25.92
CA ILE A 240 -29.26 -4.12 -25.23
C ILE A 240 -27.85 -4.70 -25.08
N ILE A 241 -27.02 -4.65 -26.12
CA ILE A 241 -25.63 -5.12 -26.07
C ILE A 241 -24.82 -4.33 -25.05
N LEU A 242 -24.98 -3.00 -24.99
CA LEU A 242 -24.30 -2.17 -23.99
C LEU A 242 -24.74 -2.53 -22.56
N LEU A 243 -26.05 -2.71 -22.34
CA LEU A 243 -26.59 -3.13 -21.04
C LEU A 243 -26.11 -4.54 -20.64
N LEU A 244 -26.11 -5.48 -21.57
CA LEU A 244 -25.60 -6.84 -21.36
C LEU A 244 -24.10 -6.84 -21.06
N PHE A 245 -23.31 -6.07 -21.80
CA PHE A 245 -21.89 -5.94 -21.54
C PHE A 245 -21.62 -5.38 -20.15
N TRP A 246 -22.32 -4.30 -19.76
CA TRP A 246 -22.19 -3.72 -18.42
C TRP A 246 -22.62 -4.70 -17.32
N GLY A 247 -23.76 -5.37 -17.49
CA GLY A 247 -24.29 -6.33 -16.52
C GLY A 247 -23.39 -7.57 -16.36
N ILE A 248 -22.97 -8.18 -17.47
CA ILE A 248 -22.10 -9.36 -17.45
C ILE A 248 -20.72 -8.99 -16.91
N SER A 249 -20.15 -7.86 -17.35
CA SER A 249 -18.85 -7.38 -16.84
C SER A 249 -18.89 -7.24 -15.31
N ARG A 250 -19.93 -6.59 -14.77
CA ARG A 250 -20.12 -6.42 -13.33
C ARG A 250 -20.20 -7.76 -12.58
N LEU A 251 -21.01 -8.71 -13.06
CA LEU A 251 -21.13 -10.03 -12.44
C LEU A 251 -19.83 -10.85 -12.53
N SER A 252 -19.11 -10.67 -13.64
CA SER A 252 -17.90 -11.44 -13.95
C SER A 252 -16.68 -11.03 -13.11
N SER A 253 -16.64 -9.77 -12.63
CA SER A 253 -15.58 -9.26 -11.76
C SER A 253 -15.39 -10.09 -10.48
N GLY A 254 -16.50 -10.53 -9.85
CA GLY A 254 -16.45 -11.38 -8.67
C GLY A 254 -15.91 -12.79 -8.97
N LEU A 255 -16.20 -13.32 -10.15
CA LEU A 255 -15.65 -14.61 -10.59
C LEU A 255 -14.14 -14.50 -10.85
N LEU A 256 -13.69 -13.41 -11.48
CA LEU A 256 -12.27 -13.13 -11.71
C LEU A 256 -11.50 -13.06 -10.38
N GLN A 257 -12.04 -12.35 -9.38
CA GLN A 257 -11.46 -12.28 -8.05
C GLN A 257 -11.36 -13.68 -7.41
N LYS A 258 -12.41 -14.50 -7.52
CA LYS A 258 -12.39 -15.88 -7.00
C LYS A 258 -11.34 -16.75 -7.69
N LEU A 259 -11.19 -16.62 -9.01
CA LEU A 259 -10.16 -17.33 -9.78
C LEU A 259 -8.75 -16.87 -9.38
N ASN A 260 -8.55 -15.57 -9.17
CA ASN A 260 -7.28 -14.98 -8.76
C ASN A 260 -7.02 -15.02 -7.25
N ARG A 261 -7.87 -15.68 -6.44
CA ARG A 261 -7.71 -15.73 -4.97
C ARG A 261 -6.34 -16.26 -4.53
N HIS A 262 -5.79 -17.24 -5.25
CA HIS A 262 -4.45 -17.78 -4.97
C HIS A 262 -3.35 -16.72 -5.15
N ALA A 263 -3.49 -15.82 -6.12
CA ALA A 263 -2.57 -14.72 -6.32
C ALA A 263 -2.71 -13.69 -5.19
N MET A 264 -3.92 -13.33 -4.79
CA MET A 264 -4.15 -12.43 -3.64
C MET A 264 -3.59 -12.99 -2.33
N ASP A 265 -3.66 -14.31 -2.14
CA ASP A 265 -3.06 -14.94 -0.97
C ASP A 265 -1.53 -14.90 -1.01
N LEU A 266 -0.90 -15.20 -2.14
CA LEU A 266 0.55 -15.06 -2.26
C LEU A 266 1.00 -13.59 -2.07
N ASP A 267 0.22 -12.65 -2.57
CA ASP A 267 0.46 -11.22 -2.38
C ASP A 267 0.37 -10.81 -0.89
N ARG A 268 -0.59 -11.36 -0.15
CA ARG A 268 -0.67 -11.22 1.31
C ARG A 268 0.54 -11.84 2.01
N ALA A 269 1.04 -12.98 1.55
CA ALA A 269 2.24 -13.57 2.13
C ALA A 269 3.45 -12.65 1.96
N LEU A 270 3.62 -12.02 0.79
CA LEU A 270 4.66 -11.02 0.56
C LEU A 270 4.52 -9.80 1.48
N ASP A 271 3.29 -9.30 1.69
CA ASP A 271 3.03 -8.21 2.64
C ASP A 271 3.40 -8.62 4.09
N VAL A 272 3.17 -9.87 4.49
CA VAL A 272 3.58 -10.37 5.81
C VAL A 272 5.11 -10.53 5.90
N GLU A 273 5.78 -11.04 4.88
CA GLU A 273 7.24 -11.16 4.89
C GLU A 273 7.93 -9.80 5.01
N THR A 274 7.52 -8.84 4.16
CA THR A 274 8.09 -7.48 4.16
C THR A 274 7.86 -6.74 5.46
N SER A 275 6.68 -6.91 6.07
CA SER A 275 6.34 -6.26 7.33
C SER A 275 7.05 -6.87 8.52
N THR A 276 7.26 -8.19 8.54
CA THR A 276 7.90 -8.85 9.69
C THR A 276 9.42 -8.93 9.57
N GLY A 277 9.96 -8.70 8.37
CA GLY A 277 11.36 -8.96 8.07
C GLY A 277 11.72 -10.45 8.10
N ARG A 278 10.73 -11.35 8.03
CA ARG A 278 10.91 -12.80 8.20
C ARG A 278 10.25 -13.58 7.07
N VAL A 279 10.83 -14.71 6.72
CA VAL A 279 10.33 -15.58 5.64
C VAL A 279 9.20 -16.50 6.11
N CYS A 280 8.15 -16.59 5.30
CA CYS A 280 7.02 -17.51 5.48
C CYS A 280 6.59 -18.22 4.19
N ILE A 281 6.98 -17.70 3.02
CA ILE A 281 6.76 -18.27 1.70
C ILE A 281 7.72 -19.46 1.49
N PRO A 282 7.20 -20.66 1.17
CA PRO A 282 8.02 -21.83 0.83
C PRO A 282 8.93 -21.60 -0.40
N ASP A 283 10.15 -22.17 -0.35
CA ASP A 283 11.15 -22.04 -1.41
C ASP A 283 10.67 -22.59 -2.75
N GLU A 284 9.78 -23.59 -2.74
CA GLU A 284 9.22 -24.18 -3.96
C GLU A 284 8.32 -23.20 -4.73
N ILE A 285 7.85 -22.13 -4.09
CA ILE A 285 7.02 -21.08 -4.70
C ILE A 285 7.88 -19.91 -5.16
N ARG A 286 9.03 -19.65 -4.52
CA ARG A 286 9.94 -18.57 -4.91
C ARG A 286 10.47 -18.79 -6.33
N GLY A 287 10.60 -17.70 -7.08
CA GLY A 287 11.02 -17.75 -8.49
C GLY A 287 10.00 -18.36 -9.46
N SER A 288 8.84 -18.83 -8.98
CA SER A 288 7.78 -19.34 -9.86
C SER A 288 7.17 -18.24 -10.74
N LYS A 289 6.46 -18.65 -11.80
CA LYS A 289 5.79 -17.69 -12.72
C LYS A 289 4.74 -16.84 -12.00
N LEU A 290 4.04 -17.42 -11.03
CA LEU A 290 3.10 -16.71 -10.18
C LEU A 290 3.83 -15.70 -9.30
N TYR A 291 4.86 -16.15 -8.57
CA TYR A 291 5.67 -15.30 -7.68
C TYR A 291 6.26 -14.10 -8.42
N ASN A 292 6.99 -14.35 -9.51
CA ASN A 292 7.61 -13.27 -10.30
C ASN A 292 6.57 -12.32 -10.91
N SER A 293 5.36 -12.83 -11.24
CA SER A 293 4.29 -11.99 -11.78
C SER A 293 3.62 -11.11 -10.74
N ILE A 294 3.67 -11.47 -9.46
CA ILE A 294 3.13 -10.65 -8.35
C ILE A 294 4.21 -9.68 -7.90
N LEU A 295 5.41 -10.19 -7.62
CA LEU A 295 6.55 -9.38 -7.19
C LEU A 295 6.91 -8.31 -8.23
N GLY A 296 6.90 -8.65 -9.53
CA GLY A 296 7.18 -7.70 -10.61
C GLY A 296 6.11 -6.61 -10.82
N LYS A 297 5.01 -6.62 -10.07
CA LYS A 297 4.05 -5.49 -10.01
C LYS A 297 4.28 -4.59 -8.80
N ARG A 298 5.13 -5.00 -7.87
CA ARG A 298 5.52 -4.23 -6.70
C ARG A 298 6.66 -3.29 -7.07
N THR A 299 6.85 -2.27 -6.25
CA THR A 299 7.85 -1.23 -6.47
C THR A 299 9.27 -1.78 -6.36
N ILE A 300 10.25 -1.12 -6.99
CA ILE A 300 11.68 -1.50 -6.91
C ILE A 300 12.14 -1.63 -5.45
N ALA A 301 11.89 -0.62 -4.60
CA ALA A 301 12.23 -0.67 -3.18
C ALA A 301 11.64 -1.90 -2.46
N PHE A 302 10.41 -2.31 -2.79
CA PHE A 302 9.77 -3.47 -2.18
C PHE A 302 10.48 -4.76 -2.60
N GLN A 303 10.85 -4.86 -3.88
CA GLN A 303 11.58 -6.02 -4.42
C GLN A 303 12.96 -6.15 -3.76
N GLU A 304 13.73 -5.07 -3.70
CA GLU A 304 15.05 -5.02 -3.04
C GLU A 304 14.97 -5.39 -1.55
N ARG A 305 13.91 -4.95 -0.85
CA ARG A 305 13.69 -5.32 0.55
C ARG A 305 13.39 -6.80 0.71
N ILE A 306 12.53 -7.36 -0.13
CA ILE A 306 12.24 -8.81 -0.12
C ILE A 306 13.52 -9.62 -0.36
N GLU A 307 14.37 -9.20 -1.30
CA GLU A 307 15.63 -9.88 -1.58
C GLU A 307 16.50 -9.93 -0.31
N LYS A 308 16.66 -8.81 0.39
CA LYS A 308 17.41 -8.76 1.67
C LYS A 308 16.81 -9.64 2.75
N ILE A 309 15.48 -9.67 2.88
CA ILE A 309 14.79 -10.53 3.87
C ILE A 309 15.03 -12.01 3.57
N VAL A 310 15.00 -12.37 2.29
CA VAL A 310 15.25 -13.75 1.84
C VAL A 310 16.72 -14.14 2.05
N GLU A 311 17.66 -13.22 1.86
CA GLU A 311 19.09 -13.45 2.14
C GLU A 311 19.36 -13.77 3.61
N VAL A 312 18.62 -13.14 4.53
CA VAL A 312 18.72 -13.35 5.98
C VAL A 312 18.11 -14.70 6.41
N ASP A 313 17.08 -15.19 5.70
CA ASP A 313 16.40 -16.49 5.91
C ASP A 313 15.87 -16.74 7.35
N GLU A 314 15.46 -15.68 8.05
CA GLU A 314 14.84 -15.81 9.37
C GLU A 314 13.37 -16.24 9.26
N LYS A 315 13.02 -17.42 9.81
CA LYS A 315 11.66 -17.96 9.69
C LYS A 315 10.65 -17.26 10.60
N LEU A 316 9.48 -16.97 10.03
CA LEU A 316 8.35 -16.43 10.78
C LEU A 316 7.78 -17.46 11.77
N ASN A 317 7.51 -17.00 12.99
CA ASN A 317 6.88 -17.83 14.02
C ASN A 317 5.42 -18.14 13.64
N GLN A 318 5.00 -19.41 13.75
CA GLN A 318 3.62 -19.83 13.46
C GLN A 318 2.56 -19.14 14.33
N LYS A 319 2.95 -18.69 15.53
CA LYS A 319 2.07 -17.95 16.46
C LYS A 319 2.14 -16.44 16.27
N TRP A 320 2.83 -15.95 15.25
CA TRP A 320 2.91 -14.52 14.99
C TRP A 320 1.52 -13.93 14.76
N THR A 321 1.31 -12.80 15.39
CA THR A 321 0.17 -11.91 15.23
C THR A 321 0.73 -10.51 14.97
N PRO A 322 0.11 -9.73 14.07
CA PRO A 322 0.59 -8.40 13.78
C PRO A 322 0.62 -7.54 15.04
N ASN A 323 1.66 -6.72 15.19
CA ASN A 323 1.67 -5.69 16.22
C ASN A 323 0.66 -4.60 15.83
N LEU A 324 -0.39 -4.42 16.63
CA LEU A 324 -1.48 -3.49 16.35
C LEU A 324 -1.49 -2.37 17.38
N PRO A 325 -1.67 -1.11 16.95
CA PRO A 325 -1.92 -0.01 17.87
C PRO A 325 -3.18 -0.25 18.71
N ASN A 326 -3.20 0.29 19.93
CA ASN A 326 -4.40 0.26 20.74
C ASN A 326 -5.43 1.26 20.20
N TRP A 327 -6.44 0.75 19.49
CA TRP A 327 -7.50 1.57 18.88
C TRP A 327 -8.35 2.36 19.89
N GLU A 328 -8.34 1.97 21.17
CA GLU A 328 -9.21 2.52 22.23
C GLU A 328 -8.53 3.56 23.14
N GLN A 329 -7.19 3.61 23.20
CA GLN A 329 -6.45 4.52 24.08
C GLN A 329 -5.80 5.68 23.30
N GLN A 330 -6.38 6.87 23.45
CA GLN A 330 -5.70 8.13 23.15
C GLN A 330 -4.75 8.50 24.31
N ASP A 331 -3.67 7.73 24.50
CA ASP A 331 -2.66 8.12 25.49
C ASP A 331 -1.86 9.32 25.00
N SER A 332 -1.86 10.37 25.83
CA SER A 332 -1.34 11.72 25.57
C SER A 332 0.18 11.87 25.76
N GLY A 333 0.91 10.78 26.00
CA GLY A 333 2.37 10.76 26.13
C GLY A 333 3.00 10.21 24.86
N TRP A 334 3.26 11.07 23.88
CA TRP A 334 3.63 10.65 22.51
C TRP A 334 5.14 10.67 22.23
N TRP A 335 5.96 11.19 23.14
CA TRP A 335 7.43 11.07 23.10
C TRP A 335 7.94 10.68 24.49
N ASN A 336 8.13 9.38 24.73
CA ASN A 336 9.06 8.94 25.78
C ASN A 336 10.37 8.62 25.07
N GLU A 337 11.45 9.27 25.50
CA GLU A 337 12.83 9.16 24.98
C GLU A 337 13.50 7.78 25.23
N ASP A 338 12.75 6.69 25.36
CA ASP A 338 13.31 5.39 25.79
C ASP A 338 13.61 4.42 24.63
N GLU A 339 13.88 4.92 23.42
CA GLU A 339 14.53 4.14 22.34
C GLU A 339 15.86 4.79 21.93
N ASP A 340 16.75 4.98 22.91
CA ASP A 340 18.19 5.00 22.66
C ASP A 340 18.64 3.57 22.32
N GLU A 341 18.34 3.08 21.11
CA GLU A 341 19.24 2.15 20.44
C GLU A 341 20.33 3.00 19.78
N SER A 342 21.32 3.38 20.60
CA SER A 342 22.62 3.81 20.10
C SER A 342 23.17 2.69 19.22
N VAL A 343 23.00 2.82 17.91
CA VAL A 343 23.85 2.12 16.95
C VAL A 343 25.24 2.71 17.16
N GLU A 344 26.03 2.07 18.03
CA GLU A 344 27.47 2.24 18.09
C GLU A 344 28.01 1.97 16.69
N PHE A 345 28.23 3.04 15.94
CA PHE A 345 29.04 3.01 14.74
C PHE A 345 30.47 2.79 15.24
N ASP A 346 30.86 1.52 15.36
CA ASP A 346 32.24 1.17 15.62
C ASP A 346 33.10 1.81 14.53
N THR A 347 33.85 2.82 14.97
CA THR A 347 34.93 3.44 14.23
C THR A 347 35.97 2.37 13.92
N ILE A 348 36.00 1.90 12.69
CA ILE A 348 37.17 1.20 12.16
C ILE A 348 38.22 2.28 11.90
N GLU A 349 39.06 2.53 12.91
CA GLU A 349 40.40 3.06 12.72
C GLU A 349 41.37 1.90 12.45
N ASP A 350 42.31 2.19 11.56
CA ASP A 350 43.40 1.40 10.95
C ASP A 350 43.09 0.42 9.79
#